data_AF-A0A916UZ04-F1
#
_entry.id   AF-A0A916UZ04-F1
#
_cell.length_a   1.000
_cell.length_b   1.000
_cell.length_c   1.000
_cell.angle_alpha   90.00
_cell.angle_beta   90.00
_cell.angle_gamma   90.00
#
_symmetry.space_group_name_H-M   'P 1'
#
loop_
_entity.id
_entity.type
_entity.pdbx_description
1 polymer ?
#
loop_
_entity_poly.entity_id
_entity_poly.type
_entity_poly.pdbx_seq_one_letter_code
_entity_poly.pdbx_strand_id
1 'polypeptide(L)'
;MRASIVAPAAVALALVAVPTRAEEPPANSRTYTLYRKSTVDPNERVHWATFNADQSGSYNQTNCELAARLLNINLAQANGAERVNFGVFWCELGNYRP
;
A
#
# COMPACT_ATOMS: atom_id res chain seq x y z
N MET A 1 -32.38 -31.05 66.13
CA MET A 1 -31.64 -31.46 64.92
C MET A 1 -31.69 -30.29 63.93
N ARG A 2 -30.56 -29.60 63.69
CA ARG A 2 -30.46 -28.50 62.72
C ARG A 2 -29.50 -28.95 61.61
N ALA A 3 -30.01 -29.10 60.40
CA ALA A 3 -29.20 -29.41 59.22
C ALA A 3 -28.57 -28.12 58.70
N SER A 4 -27.23 -28.08 58.59
CA SER A 4 -26.51 -27.03 57.88
C SER A 4 -26.30 -27.47 56.44
N ILE A 5 -26.83 -26.72 55.48
CA ILE A 5 -26.62 -26.95 54.05
C ILE A 5 -25.43 -26.07 53.64
N VAL A 6 -24.34 -26.71 53.23
CA VAL A 6 -23.16 -26.04 52.66
C VAL A 6 -23.40 -25.85 51.16
N ALA A 7 -23.39 -24.61 50.68
CA ALA A 7 -23.43 -24.30 49.25
C ALA A 7 -22.02 -24.45 48.65
N PRO A 8 -21.86 -25.01 47.43
CA PRO A 8 -20.56 -25.07 46.79
C PRO A 8 -20.27 -23.72 46.11
N ALA A 9 -19.08 -23.18 46.35
CA ALA A 9 -18.57 -22.04 45.60
C ALA A 9 -18.16 -22.50 44.19
N ALA A 10 -18.85 -22.00 43.16
CA ALA A 10 -18.45 -22.21 41.78
C ALA A 10 -17.29 -21.25 41.44
N VAL A 11 -16.11 -21.81 41.16
CA VAL A 11 -14.94 -21.06 40.69
C VAL A 11 -15.09 -20.89 39.16
N ALA A 12 -15.32 -19.66 38.72
CA ALA A 12 -15.38 -19.33 37.29
C ALA A 12 -13.96 -19.08 36.74
N LEU A 13 -13.51 -19.93 35.80
CA LEU A 13 -12.29 -19.72 35.02
C LEU A 13 -12.58 -18.68 33.92
N ALA A 14 -12.07 -17.46 34.06
CA ALA A 14 -12.11 -16.47 32.98
C ALA A 14 -10.99 -16.75 31.97
N LEU A 15 -11.35 -17.17 30.75
CA LEU A 15 -10.41 -17.17 29.62
C LEU A 15 -10.16 -15.72 29.18
N VAL A 16 -8.98 -15.20 29.54
CA VAL A 16 -8.51 -13.91 29.03
C VAL A 16 -7.95 -14.13 27.63
N ALA A 17 -8.74 -13.83 26.60
CA ALA A 17 -8.26 -13.81 25.22
C ALA A 17 -7.30 -12.64 25.06
N VAL A 18 -5.99 -12.90 25.10
CA VAL A 18 -4.96 -11.91 24.78
C VAL A 18 -5.01 -11.71 23.25
N PRO A 19 -5.35 -10.51 22.75
CA PRO A 19 -5.23 -10.25 21.32
C PRO A 19 -3.75 -10.30 20.97
N THR A 20 -3.33 -11.34 20.26
CA THR A 20 -2.04 -11.36 19.57
C THR A 20 -2.10 -10.29 18.50
N ARG A 21 -1.59 -9.09 18.82
CA ARG A 21 -1.36 -8.04 17.84
C ARG A 21 -0.30 -8.61 16.88
N ALA A 22 -0.69 -8.93 15.66
CA ALA A 22 0.27 -9.28 14.62
C ALA A 22 1.24 -8.11 14.53
N GLU A 23 2.50 -8.34 14.91
CA GLU A 23 3.57 -7.39 14.75
C GLU A 23 3.82 -7.31 13.25
N GLU A 24 3.24 -6.29 12.62
CA GLU A 24 3.51 -6.00 11.22
C GLU A 24 5.04 -5.78 11.12
N PRO A 25 5.75 -6.53 10.27
CA PRO A 25 7.19 -6.36 10.11
C PRO A 25 7.46 -4.87 9.89
N PRO A 26 8.52 -4.31 10.50
CA PRO A 26 8.76 -2.86 10.51
C PRO A 26 8.56 -2.36 9.11
N ALA A 27 7.55 -1.50 8.93
CA ALA A 27 7.11 -0.98 7.65
C ALA A 27 8.34 -0.52 6.87
N ASN A 28 8.90 -1.42 6.08
CA ASN A 28 10.10 -1.13 5.31
C ASN A 28 9.57 -0.12 4.31
N SER A 29 9.91 1.15 4.52
CA SER A 29 9.45 2.32 3.76
C SER A 29 10.05 2.26 2.37
N ARG A 30 9.63 1.24 1.62
CA ARG A 30 10.05 1.00 0.26
C ARG A 30 9.64 2.22 -0.53
N THR A 31 10.62 2.81 -1.19
CA THR A 31 10.41 3.92 -2.09
C THR A 31 9.98 3.40 -3.45
N TYR A 32 9.04 4.07 -4.08
CA TYR A 32 8.63 3.80 -5.46
C TYR A 32 8.82 5.05 -6.29
N THR A 33 9.30 4.89 -7.53
CA THR A 33 9.51 5.99 -8.45
C THR A 33 8.57 5.85 -9.64
N LEU A 34 7.83 6.92 -9.91
CA LEU A 34 6.99 7.06 -11.08
C LEU A 34 7.82 7.60 -12.24
N TYR A 35 7.83 6.87 -13.33
CA TYR A 35 8.44 7.26 -14.58
C TYR A 35 7.37 7.53 -15.64
N ARG A 36 7.78 8.27 -16.67
CA ARG A 36 7.08 8.34 -17.94
C ARG A 36 8.00 8.03 -19.11
N LYS A 37 7.41 7.63 -20.24
CA LYS A 37 8.14 7.53 -21.51
C LYS A 37 8.51 8.92 -22.01
N SER A 38 9.72 9.08 -22.54
CA SER A 38 10.11 10.31 -23.24
C SER A 38 9.32 10.45 -24.54
N THR A 39 9.03 11.70 -24.91
CA THR A 39 8.39 12.01 -26.19
C THR A 39 9.40 12.10 -27.34
N VAL A 40 10.70 12.09 -27.01
CA VAL A 40 11.80 12.22 -27.97
C VAL A 40 12.44 10.85 -28.25
N ASP A 41 12.75 10.08 -27.20
CA ASP A 41 13.28 8.71 -27.33
C ASP A 41 12.40 7.71 -26.57
N PRO A 42 11.70 6.77 -27.24
CA PRO A 42 10.81 5.82 -26.58
C PRO A 42 11.52 4.86 -25.61
N ASN A 43 12.85 4.76 -25.65
CA ASN A 43 13.66 3.95 -24.71
C ASN A 43 14.07 4.73 -23.47
N GLU A 44 13.93 6.05 -23.47
CA GLU A 44 14.28 6.91 -22.36
C GLU A 44 13.15 6.94 -21.32
N ARG A 45 13.56 6.79 -20.05
CA ARG A 45 12.69 6.87 -18.89
C ARG A 45 12.87 8.24 -18.26
N VAL A 46 11.81 9.04 -18.23
CA VAL A 46 11.82 10.36 -17.63
C VAL A 46 11.24 10.26 -16.22
N HIS A 47 12.01 10.71 -15.22
CA HIS A 47 11.53 10.82 -13.84
C HIS A 47 10.36 11.79 -13.76
N TRP A 48 9.32 11.40 -13.02
CA TRP A 48 8.17 12.26 -12.75
C TRP A 48 7.99 12.56 -11.27
N ALA A 49 8.02 11.52 -10.43
CA ALA A 49 7.83 11.65 -8.99
C ALA A 49 8.43 10.47 -8.23
N THR A 50 8.69 10.67 -6.94
CA THR A 50 9.12 9.62 -6.01
C THR A 50 8.19 9.59 -4.80
N PHE A 51 7.77 8.38 -4.42
CA PHE A 51 6.86 8.08 -3.33
C PHE A 51 7.66 7.41 -2.21
N ASN A 52 8.03 8.21 -1.20
CA ASN A 52 8.93 7.84 -0.11
C ASN A 52 8.42 8.34 1.26
N ALA A 53 7.11 8.31 1.47
CA ALA A 53 6.54 8.69 2.77
C ALA A 53 7.06 7.76 3.87
N ASP A 54 7.16 8.28 5.10
CA ASP A 54 7.47 7.51 6.31
C ASP A 54 6.25 6.67 6.73
N GLN A 55 5.93 5.71 5.87
CA GLN A 55 4.79 4.81 5.89
C GLN A 55 5.22 3.45 5.31
N SER A 56 4.31 2.49 5.24
CA SER A 56 4.59 1.18 4.66
C SER A 56 4.98 1.24 3.18
N GLY A 57 5.81 0.29 2.74
CA GLY A 57 6.10 0.14 1.32
C GLY A 57 4.85 -0.05 0.45
N SER A 58 3.80 -0.69 1.01
CA SER A 58 2.49 -0.83 0.34
C SER A 58 1.79 0.52 0.14
N TYR A 59 1.89 1.43 1.12
CA TYR A 59 1.38 2.79 0.97
C TYR A 59 2.06 3.52 -0.20
N ASN A 60 3.39 3.50 -0.26
CA ASN A 60 4.13 4.15 -1.35
C ASN A 60 3.84 3.51 -2.71
N GLN A 61 3.78 2.18 -2.77
CA GLN A 61 3.42 1.43 -3.98
C GLN A 61 2.04 1.83 -4.49
N THR A 62 1.02 1.75 -3.63
CA THR A 62 -0.38 1.99 -3.98
C THR A 62 -0.59 3.41 -4.48
N ASN A 63 0.03 4.40 -3.80
CA ASN A 63 -0.05 5.80 -4.23
C ASN A 63 0.65 6.03 -5.57
N CYS A 64 1.80 5.39 -5.80
CA CYS A 64 2.48 5.46 -7.10
C CYS A 64 1.59 4.88 -8.22
N GLU A 65 1.07 3.66 -8.02
CA GLU A 65 0.25 2.97 -9.02
C GLU A 65 -1.04 3.73 -9.33
N LEU A 66 -1.69 4.32 -8.31
CA LEU A 66 -2.86 5.18 -8.49
C LEU A 66 -2.51 6.41 -9.34
N ALA A 67 -1.40 7.09 -9.05
CA ALA A 67 -0.97 8.24 -9.84
C ALA A 67 -0.68 7.84 -11.29
N ALA A 68 0.04 6.74 -11.53
CA ALA A 68 0.30 6.22 -12.87
C ALA A 68 -1.00 5.93 -13.64
N ARG A 69 -1.98 5.31 -12.98
CA ARG A 69 -3.28 5.01 -13.57
C ARG A 69 -4.03 6.28 -13.99
N LEU A 70 -4.15 7.26 -13.09
CA LEU A 70 -4.85 8.51 -13.35
C LEU A 70 -4.19 9.30 -14.49
N LEU A 71 -2.87 9.36 -14.52
CA LEU A 71 -2.12 10.05 -15.58
C LEU A 71 -2.30 9.38 -16.94
N ASN A 72 -2.27 8.05 -17.00
CA ASN A 72 -2.53 7.32 -18.24
C ASN A 72 -3.99 7.54 -18.72
N ILE A 73 -4.98 7.56 -17.82
CA ILE A 73 -6.38 7.87 -18.17
C ILE A 73 -6.51 9.29 -18.72
N ASN A 74 -5.93 10.28 -18.04
CA ASN A 74 -6.00 11.68 -18.47
C ASN A 74 -5.32 11.87 -19.83
N LEU A 75 -4.17 11.21 -20.07
CA LEU A 75 -3.49 11.25 -21.35
C LEU A 75 -4.32 10.63 -22.47
N ALA A 76 -5.00 9.51 -22.20
CA ALA A 76 -5.90 8.86 -23.15
C ALA A 76 -7.06 9.79 -23.55
N GLN A 77 -7.66 10.47 -22.56
CA GLN A 77 -8.76 11.43 -22.80
C GLN A 77 -8.28 12.64 -23.60
N ALA A 78 -7.12 13.19 -23.27
CA ALA A 78 -6.55 14.36 -23.94
C ALA A 78 -6.21 14.11 -25.42
N ASN A 79 -5.83 12.87 -25.79
CA ASN A 79 -5.45 12.53 -27.16
C ASN A 79 -6.62 12.09 -28.06
N GLY A 80 -7.86 12.18 -27.56
CA GLY A 80 -9.01 11.52 -28.17
C GLY A 80 -8.92 10.02 -27.96
N ALA A 81 -9.93 9.42 -27.32
CA ALA A 81 -9.92 8.05 -26.78
C ALA A 81 -9.55 6.92 -27.78
N GLU A 82 -9.35 7.21 -29.06
CA GLU A 82 -8.81 6.30 -30.07
C GLU A 82 -7.27 6.12 -29.98
N ARG A 83 -6.55 7.09 -29.41
CA ARG A 83 -5.08 7.04 -29.23
C ARG A 83 -4.72 6.71 -27.80
N VAL A 84 -5.17 5.55 -27.32
CA VAL A 84 -4.84 5.14 -25.95
C VAL A 84 -3.46 4.51 -25.89
N ASN A 85 -2.44 5.34 -25.61
CA ASN A 85 -1.14 4.86 -25.19
C ASN A 85 -1.18 4.53 -23.70
N PHE A 86 -1.76 3.37 -23.33
CA PHE A 86 -1.59 2.83 -21.99
C PHE A 86 -0.11 2.46 -21.76
N GLY A 87 0.39 2.68 -20.55
CA GLY A 87 1.78 2.38 -20.18
C GLY A 87 2.77 3.50 -20.54
N VAL A 88 2.30 4.74 -20.71
CA VAL A 88 3.18 5.92 -20.76
C VAL A 88 3.75 6.21 -19.38
N PHE A 89 2.95 6.04 -18.33
CA PHE A 89 3.37 6.18 -16.94
C PHE A 89 3.40 4.81 -16.23
N TRP A 90 4.47 4.53 -15.47
CA TRP A 90 4.61 3.31 -14.67
C TRP A 90 5.46 3.53 -13.41
N CYS A 91 5.32 2.62 -12.45
CA CYS A 91 6.05 2.64 -11.19
C CYS A 91 7.15 1.59 -11.16
N GLU A 92 8.30 1.96 -10.59
CA GLU A 92 9.40 1.04 -10.30
C GLU A 92 9.74 1.10 -8.80
N LEU A 93 10.14 -0.04 -8.24
CA LEU A 93 10.68 -0.10 -6.88
C LEU A 93 12.06 0.56 -6.86
N GLY A 94 12.26 1.49 -5.92
CA GLY A 94 13.54 2.12 -5.65
C GLY A 94 13.53 3.64 -5.81
N ASN A 95 14.63 4.25 -5.38
CA ASN A 95 14.90 5.68 -5.56
C ASN A 95 15.23 6.00 -7.02
N TYR A 96 14.89 7.21 -7.44
CA TYR A 96 15.36 7.76 -8.70
C TYR A 96 16.89 7.80 -8.75
N ARG A 97 17.45 7.47 -9.92
CA ARG A 97 18.87 7.59 -10.24
C ARG A 97 19.00 8.45 -11.50
N PRO A 98 19.66 9.61 -11.44
CA PRO A 98 19.84 10.50 -12.58
C PRO A 98 20.81 9.95 -13.62
#